data_AF-A0A8J3HWJ7-F1
#
_entry.id   AF-A0A8J3HWJ7-F1
#
_cell.length_a   1.000
_cell.length_b   1.000
_cell.length_c   1.000
_cell.angle_alpha   90.00
_cell.angle_beta   90.00
_cell.angle_gamma   90.00
#
_symmetry.space_group_name_H-M   'P 1'
#
loop_
_entity.id
_entity.type
_entity.pdbx_description
1 polymer ?
#
loop_
_entity_poly.entity_id
_entity_poly.type
_entity_poly.pdbx_seq_one_letter_code
_entity_poly.pdbx_strand_id
1 'polypeptide(L)'
;MPAIAMMFASSLQLHVVNPLGAFLLFVLWIVLFRCSHLLVMLMRREPIIGWAIGPLGISFMMSHEPSVLFTWLNAIVPAIVSGGILYVGFFSPLSPFIVPHHPLFQVLAVVCGILVSSTGDLVTALRDSVYPLWGEARILRNIQVLRATWARIHFTPYGNSYVNDHFDSTPSDLLKAF
;
A
#
# COMPACT_ATOMS: atom_id res chain seq x y z
N MET A 1 -33.72 -21.42 -5.68
CA MET A 1 -32.38 -20.84 -5.51
C MET A 1 -32.11 -20.10 -4.17
N PRO A 2 -32.95 -20.13 -3.10
CA PRO A 2 -32.56 -19.55 -1.79
C PRO A 2 -31.90 -20.54 -0.81
N ALA A 3 -32.08 -21.85 -0.99
CA ALA A 3 -31.59 -22.86 -0.03
C ALA A 3 -30.05 -22.99 -0.01
N ILE A 4 -29.40 -22.85 -1.17
CA ILE A 4 -27.93 -22.91 -1.27
C ILE A 4 -27.31 -21.68 -0.60
N ALA A 5 -27.88 -20.49 -0.79
CA ALA A 5 -27.41 -19.27 -0.14
C ALA A 5 -27.56 -19.33 1.40
N MET A 6 -28.64 -19.92 1.92
CA MET A 6 -28.80 -20.15 3.37
C MET A 6 -27.85 -21.19 3.95
N MET A 7 -27.54 -22.27 3.21
CA MET A 7 -26.51 -23.24 3.64
C MET A 7 -25.11 -22.62 3.68
N PHE A 8 -24.74 -21.79 2.70
CA PHE A 8 -23.46 -21.07 2.75
C PHE A 8 -23.41 -20.08 3.93
N ALA A 9 -24.49 -19.33 4.18
CA ALA A 9 -24.56 -18.35 5.25
C ALA A 9 -24.45 -18.98 6.66
N SER A 10 -24.98 -20.18 6.87
CA SER A 10 -24.93 -20.88 8.16
C SER A 10 -23.58 -21.56 8.44
N SER A 11 -22.80 -21.88 7.39
CA SER A 11 -21.45 -22.45 7.52
C SER A 11 -20.31 -21.41 7.64
N LEU A 12 -20.63 -20.13 7.51
CA LEU A 12 -19.70 -18.99 7.53
C LEU A 12 -19.73 -18.25 8.88
N GLN A 13 -19.85 -18.98 9.99
CA GLN A 13 -19.73 -18.38 11.32
C GLN A 13 -18.26 -18.10 11.64
N LEU A 14 -17.81 -16.90 11.28
CA LEU A 14 -16.50 -16.37 11.63
C LEU A 14 -16.54 -15.93 13.10
N HIS A 15 -16.08 -16.77 14.00
CA HIS A 15 -16.05 -16.48 15.43
C HIS A 15 -14.66 -16.00 15.84
N VAL A 16 -14.61 -14.81 16.43
CA VAL A 16 -13.39 -14.27 17.04
C VAL A 16 -13.25 -14.91 18.41
N VAL A 17 -12.29 -15.81 18.55
CA VAL A 17 -12.01 -16.49 19.82
C VAL A 17 -11.17 -15.60 20.72
N ASN A 18 -10.21 -14.90 20.12
CA ASN A 18 -9.28 -14.04 20.85
C ASN A 18 -9.21 -12.65 20.20
N PRO A 19 -9.99 -11.66 20.69
CA PRO A 19 -10.01 -10.32 20.10
C PRO A 19 -8.65 -9.61 20.23
N LEU A 20 -7.88 -9.91 21.29
CA LEU A 20 -6.54 -9.36 21.47
C LEU A 20 -5.57 -9.93 20.43
N GLY A 21 -5.66 -11.24 20.15
CA GLY A 21 -4.90 -11.88 19.07
C GLY A 21 -5.27 -11.33 17.69
N ALA A 22 -6.56 -11.07 17.44
CA ALA A 22 -7.02 -10.46 16.18
C ALA A 22 -6.49 -9.02 16.02
N PHE A 23 -6.50 -8.24 17.10
CA PHE A 23 -5.92 -6.89 17.10
C PHE A 23 -4.41 -6.91 16.83
N LEU A 24 -3.67 -7.80 17.50
CA LEU A 24 -2.23 -7.96 17.27
C LEU A 24 -1.93 -8.40 15.83
N LEU A 25 -2.71 -9.33 15.28
CA LEU A 25 -2.56 -9.75 13.88
C LEU A 25 -2.81 -8.57 12.92
N PHE A 26 -3.83 -7.76 13.17
CA PHE A 26 -4.12 -6.58 12.35
C PHE A 26 -2.99 -5.55 12.39
N VAL A 27 -2.47 -5.24 13.59
CA VAL A 27 -1.33 -4.34 13.75
C VAL A 27 -0.09 -4.90 13.04
N LEU A 28 0.21 -6.20 13.25
CA LEU A 28 1.34 -6.88 12.61
C LEU A 28 1.22 -6.85 11.08
N TRP A 29 0.01 -7.08 10.56
CA TRP A 29 -0.29 -7.01 9.14
C TRP A 29 0.03 -5.63 8.56
N ILE A 30 -0.45 -4.57 9.20
CA ILE A 30 -0.17 -3.18 8.77
C ILE A 30 1.34 -2.89 8.83
N VAL A 31 2.00 -3.25 9.92
CA VAL A 31 3.43 -2.97 10.12
C VAL A 31 4.28 -3.68 9.06
N LEU A 32 4.07 -4.98 8.86
CA LEU A 32 4.84 -5.75 7.88
C LEU A 32 4.53 -5.33 6.44
N PHE A 33 3.28 -4.99 6.13
CA PHE A 33 2.91 -4.41 4.84
C PHE A 33 3.71 -3.11 4.59
N ARG A 34 3.77 -2.20 5.56
CA ARG A 34 4.58 -0.98 5.44
C ARG A 34 6.08 -1.24 5.38
N CYS A 35 6.59 -2.18 6.18
CA CYS A 35 7.99 -2.60 6.12
C CYS A 35 8.36 -3.14 4.75
N SER A 36 7.46 -3.84 4.06
CA SER A 36 7.72 -4.37 2.72
C SER A 36 7.92 -3.26 1.68
N HIS A 37 7.11 -2.19 1.73
CA HIS A 37 7.32 -1.00 0.90
C HIS A 37 8.65 -0.31 1.22
N LEU A 38 8.97 -0.15 2.51
CA LEU A 38 10.24 0.42 2.94
C LEU A 38 11.43 -0.42 2.46
N LEU A 39 11.30 -1.75 2.45
CA LEU A 39 12.34 -2.65 1.98
C LEU A 39 12.58 -2.51 0.46
N VAL A 40 11.51 -2.48 -0.34
CA VAL A 40 11.62 -2.23 -1.79
C VAL A 40 12.26 -0.86 -2.06
N MET A 41 11.89 0.14 -1.27
CA MET A 41 12.48 1.48 -1.34
C MET A 41 13.96 1.51 -0.96
N LEU A 42 14.36 0.83 0.12
CA LEU A 42 15.76 0.74 0.57
C LEU A 42 16.64 0.03 -0.46
N MET A 43 16.11 -1.02 -1.12
CA MET A 43 16.83 -1.71 -2.19
C MET A 43 17.16 -0.80 -3.37
N ARG A 44 16.38 0.26 -3.57
CA ARG A 44 16.53 1.20 -4.69
C ARG A 44 17.58 2.29 -4.45
N ARG A 45 17.95 2.58 -3.19
CA ARG A 45 18.96 3.58 -2.78
C ARG A 45 18.77 4.98 -3.40
N GLU A 46 17.53 5.41 -3.60
CA GLU A 46 17.24 6.68 -4.28
C GLU A 46 17.15 7.88 -3.33
N PRO A 47 17.53 9.09 -3.81
CA PRO A 47 17.39 10.29 -3.03
C PRO A 47 15.91 10.68 -2.86
N ILE A 48 15.50 10.83 -1.61
CA ILE A 48 14.13 11.16 -1.23
C ILE A 48 13.95 12.68 -1.33
N ILE A 49 13.06 13.14 -2.21
CA ILE A 49 12.69 14.56 -2.33
C ILE A 49 11.87 14.98 -1.11
N GLY A 50 10.93 14.13 -0.70
CA GLY A 50 10.03 14.47 0.39
C GLY A 50 9.23 13.27 0.85
N TRP A 51 8.51 13.47 1.93
CA TRP A 51 7.57 12.51 2.47
C TRP A 51 6.29 13.26 2.83
N ALA A 52 5.16 12.59 2.72
CA ALA A 52 3.87 13.16 3.01
C ALA A 52 3.11 12.26 3.99
N ILE A 53 2.45 12.88 4.96
CA ILE A 53 1.59 12.20 5.92
C ILE A 53 0.14 12.48 5.54
N GLY A 54 -0.58 11.45 5.12
CA GLY A 54 -2.00 11.53 4.80
C GLY A 54 -2.85 10.52 5.58
N PRO A 55 -4.18 10.58 5.43
CA PRO A 55 -5.11 9.60 6.01
C PRO A 55 -4.85 8.18 5.50
N LEU A 56 -4.25 8.05 4.30
CA LEU A 56 -3.84 6.78 3.70
C LEU A 56 -2.43 6.34 4.13
N GLY A 57 -1.79 7.05 5.07
CA GLY A 57 -0.47 6.74 5.63
C GLY A 57 0.65 7.65 5.12
N ILE A 58 1.89 7.15 5.26
CA ILE A 58 3.11 7.86 4.84
C ILE A 58 3.40 7.50 3.38
N SER A 59 3.56 8.51 2.53
CA SER A 59 3.97 8.38 1.13
C SER A 59 5.31 9.08 0.91
N PHE A 60 6.18 8.53 0.07
CA PHE A 60 7.47 9.11 -0.25
C PHE A 60 7.49 9.64 -1.69
N MET A 61 8.00 10.85 -1.87
CA MET A 61 8.27 11.43 -3.18
C MET A 61 9.75 11.23 -3.51
N MET A 62 10.02 10.61 -4.66
CA MET A 62 11.37 10.33 -5.15
C MET A 62 11.58 10.97 -6.53
N SER A 63 12.81 11.39 -6.81
CA SER A 63 13.20 12.10 -8.04
C SER A 63 13.31 11.21 -9.29
N HIS A 64 12.92 9.95 -9.19
CA HIS A 64 13.49 8.94 -10.05
C HIS A 64 12.64 8.57 -11.28
N GLU A 65 13.34 8.10 -12.31
CA GLU A 65 12.82 7.55 -13.55
C GLU A 65 11.97 6.28 -13.33
N PRO A 66 10.82 6.10 -13.98
CA PRO A 66 10.01 4.92 -13.75
C PRO A 66 10.72 3.64 -14.25
N SER A 67 11.41 2.90 -13.37
CA SER A 67 11.87 1.55 -13.69
C SER A 67 10.75 0.56 -13.46
N VAL A 68 10.25 0.01 -14.57
CA VAL A 68 9.10 -0.91 -14.62
C VAL A 68 9.24 -2.02 -13.59
N LEU A 69 10.43 -2.61 -13.47
CA LEU A 69 10.72 -3.66 -12.49
C LEU A 69 10.42 -3.23 -11.05
N PHE A 70 10.89 -2.06 -10.62
CA PHE A 70 10.67 -1.59 -9.26
C PHE A 70 9.23 -1.14 -9.02
N THR A 71 8.56 -0.60 -10.03
CA THR A 71 7.12 -0.31 -9.97
C THR A 71 6.31 -1.58 -9.68
N TRP A 72 6.63 -2.69 -10.36
CA TRP A 72 5.98 -3.98 -10.12
C TRP A 72 6.40 -4.61 -8.80
N LEU A 73 7.67 -4.54 -8.40
CA LEU A 73 8.11 -5.02 -7.08
C LEU A 73 7.38 -4.29 -5.94
N ASN A 74 7.14 -2.98 -6.08
CA ASN A 74 6.43 -2.20 -5.07
C ASN A 74 4.94 -2.56 -4.97
N ALA A 75 4.36 -3.24 -5.96
CA ALA A 75 3.00 -3.78 -5.88
C ALA A 75 2.98 -5.26 -5.45
N ILE A 76 3.89 -6.07 -5.97
CA ILE A 76 3.91 -7.53 -5.78
C ILE A 76 4.46 -7.91 -4.41
N VAL A 77 5.56 -7.30 -3.95
CA VAL A 77 6.19 -7.68 -2.69
C VAL A 77 5.24 -7.42 -1.50
N PRO A 78 4.58 -6.25 -1.38
CA PRO A 78 3.60 -6.02 -0.32
C PRO A 78 2.38 -6.93 -0.42
N ALA A 79 1.93 -7.24 -1.63
CA ALA A 79 0.83 -8.19 -1.86
C ALA A 79 1.16 -9.60 -1.36
N ILE A 80 2.36 -10.10 -1.65
CA ILE A 80 2.83 -11.42 -1.18
C ILE A 80 2.96 -11.44 0.34
N VAL A 81 3.56 -10.39 0.93
CA VAL A 81 3.73 -10.27 2.38
C VAL A 81 2.36 -10.21 3.08
N SER A 82 1.45 -9.39 2.56
CA SER A 82 0.05 -9.29 3.01
C SER A 82 -0.65 -10.66 2.97
N GLY A 83 -0.60 -11.33 1.82
CA GLY A 83 -1.19 -12.66 1.64
C GLY A 83 -0.63 -13.71 2.58
N GLY A 84 0.70 -13.71 2.78
CA GLY A 84 1.37 -14.63 3.70
C GLY A 84 0.94 -14.43 5.15
N ILE A 85 0.88 -13.18 5.62
CA ILE A 85 0.45 -12.86 7.00
C ILE A 85 -1.01 -13.22 7.21
N LEU A 86 -1.89 -12.94 6.25
CA LEU A 86 -3.29 -13.31 6.34
C LEU A 86 -3.47 -14.83 6.33
N TYR A 87 -2.74 -15.55 5.47
CA TYR A 87 -2.78 -17.01 5.46
C TYR A 87 -2.34 -17.60 6.80
N VAL A 88 -1.19 -17.16 7.33
CA VAL A 88 -0.71 -17.61 8.64
C VAL A 88 -1.68 -17.17 9.74
N GLY A 89 -2.18 -15.94 9.71
CA GLY A 89 -3.07 -15.39 10.74
C GLY A 89 -4.44 -16.06 10.82
N PHE A 90 -5.01 -16.49 9.69
CA PHE A 90 -6.32 -17.14 9.65
C PHE A 90 -6.26 -18.67 9.74
N PHE A 91 -5.16 -19.31 9.32
CA PHE A 91 -5.10 -20.78 9.17
C PHE A 91 -3.99 -21.47 9.97
N SER A 92 -3.15 -20.72 10.70
CA SER A 92 -2.19 -21.31 11.64
C SER A 92 -2.88 -21.76 12.93
N PRO A 93 -2.34 -22.74 13.67
CA PRO A 93 -2.81 -23.09 15.02
C PRO A 93 -2.82 -21.91 16.02
N LEU A 94 -2.13 -20.81 15.71
CA LEU A 94 -2.12 -19.56 16.50
C LEU A 94 -3.25 -18.59 16.09
N SER A 95 -4.15 -18.98 15.19
CA SER A 95 -5.17 -18.09 14.63
C SER A 95 -6.19 -17.65 15.69
N PRO A 96 -6.50 -16.34 15.81
CA PRO A 96 -7.51 -15.85 16.74
C PRO A 96 -8.95 -16.10 16.26
N PHE A 97 -9.12 -16.73 15.10
CA PHE A 97 -10.40 -16.98 14.44
C PHE A 97 -10.67 -18.48 14.32
N ILE A 98 -11.94 -18.88 14.50
CA ILE A 98 -12.41 -20.19 14.05
C ILE A 98 -12.88 -20.04 12.62
N VAL A 99 -12.17 -20.67 11.69
CA VAL A 99 -12.42 -20.55 10.27
C VAL A 99 -12.68 -21.93 9.65
N PRO A 100 -13.68 -22.08 8.77
CA PRO A 100 -13.87 -23.30 8.00
C PRO A 100 -12.63 -23.61 7.15
N HIS A 101 -12.09 -24.83 7.28
CA HIS A 101 -10.87 -25.27 6.56
C HIS A 101 -11.13 -25.66 5.10
N HIS A 102 -12.13 -25.06 4.46
CA HIS A 102 -12.39 -25.32 3.05
C HIS A 102 -11.35 -24.59 2.18
N PRO A 103 -10.71 -25.27 1.21
CA PRO A 103 -9.65 -24.67 0.41
C PRO A 103 -10.15 -23.48 -0.42
N LEU A 104 -11.41 -23.50 -0.87
CA LEU A 104 -12.03 -22.37 -1.56
C LEU A 104 -12.16 -21.14 -0.66
N PHE A 105 -12.51 -21.33 0.62
CA PHE A 105 -12.61 -20.22 1.57
C PHE A 105 -11.24 -19.64 1.88
N GLN A 106 -10.21 -20.49 2.03
CA GLN A 106 -8.83 -20.06 2.22
C GLN A 106 -8.35 -19.15 1.10
N VAL A 107 -8.52 -19.60 -0.15
CA VAL A 107 -8.15 -18.82 -1.33
C VAL A 107 -8.93 -17.51 -1.37
N LEU A 108 -10.24 -17.54 -1.15
CA LEU A 108 -11.07 -16.35 -1.23
C LEU A 108 -10.72 -15.31 -0.14
N ALA A 109 -10.50 -15.75 1.10
CA ALA A 109 -10.11 -14.86 2.20
C ALA A 109 -8.75 -14.19 1.96
N VAL A 110 -7.75 -14.96 1.52
CA VAL A 110 -6.42 -14.44 1.20
C VAL A 110 -6.48 -13.49 0.01
N VAL A 111 -7.17 -13.86 -1.08
CA VAL A 111 -7.33 -13.02 -2.27
C VAL A 111 -8.06 -11.73 -1.93
N CYS A 112 -9.14 -11.77 -1.14
CA CYS A 112 -9.83 -10.56 -0.71
C CYS A 112 -8.92 -9.63 0.09
N GLY A 113 -8.13 -10.16 1.02
CA GLY A 113 -7.22 -9.34 1.81
C GLY A 113 -6.08 -8.74 0.98
N ILE A 114 -5.53 -9.49 0.03
CA ILE A 114 -4.53 -8.99 -0.93
C ILE A 114 -5.13 -7.88 -1.80
N LEU A 115 -6.36 -8.07 -2.29
CA LEU A 115 -7.07 -7.07 -3.09
C LEU A 115 -7.28 -5.80 -2.26
N VAL A 116 -7.79 -5.90 -1.03
CA VAL A 116 -8.03 -4.73 -0.17
C VAL A 116 -6.73 -3.99 0.13
N SER A 117 -5.62 -4.69 0.39
CA SER A 117 -4.34 -4.03 0.70
C SER A 117 -3.65 -3.45 -0.53
N SER A 118 -3.73 -4.12 -1.69
CA SER A 118 -2.82 -3.87 -2.82
C SER A 118 -3.49 -3.34 -4.08
N THR A 119 -4.82 -3.14 -4.08
CA THR A 119 -5.53 -2.58 -5.26
C THR A 119 -4.99 -1.22 -5.65
N GLY A 120 -4.72 -0.34 -4.67
CA GLY A 120 -4.15 0.99 -4.95
C GLY A 120 -2.79 0.92 -5.62
N ASP A 121 -1.92 0.02 -5.15
CA ASP A 121 -0.57 -0.19 -5.70
C ASP A 121 -0.63 -0.79 -7.09
N LEU A 122 -1.52 -1.76 -7.33
CA LEU A 122 -1.72 -2.37 -8.64
C LEU A 122 -2.27 -1.37 -9.66
N VAL A 123 -3.27 -0.56 -9.30
CA VAL A 123 -3.81 0.48 -10.19
C VAL A 123 -2.73 1.52 -10.51
N THR A 124 -1.92 1.91 -9.52
CA THR A 124 -0.82 2.85 -9.73
C THR A 124 0.26 2.24 -10.62
N ALA A 125 0.63 0.97 -10.41
CA ALA A 125 1.61 0.26 -11.22
C ALA A 125 1.15 0.07 -12.67
N LEU A 126 -0.12 -0.29 -12.87
CA LEU A 126 -0.72 -0.40 -14.20
C LEU A 126 -0.74 0.95 -14.92
N ARG A 127 -1.18 2.01 -14.24
CA ARG A 127 -1.21 3.35 -14.82
C ARG A 127 0.19 3.86 -15.16
N ASP A 128 1.17 3.63 -14.29
CA ASP A 128 2.58 4.00 -14.54
C ASP A 128 3.21 3.17 -15.66
N SER A 129 2.72 1.95 -15.90
CA SER A 129 3.15 1.12 -17.03
C SER A 129 2.56 1.58 -18.37
N VAL A 130 1.31 2.07 -18.38
CA VAL A 130 0.63 2.55 -19.60
C VAL A 130 1.03 3.98 -19.95
N TYR A 131 1.15 4.85 -18.95
CA TYR A 131 1.48 6.27 -19.11
C TYR A 131 2.68 6.63 -18.21
N PRO A 132 3.91 6.27 -18.62
CA PRO A 132 5.10 6.54 -17.83
C PRO A 132 5.34 8.05 -17.77
N LEU A 133 5.26 8.62 -16.57
CA LEU A 133 5.62 10.01 -16.31
C LEU A 133 7.06 10.09 -15.80
N TRP A 134 7.80 11.06 -16.32
CA TRP A 134 9.23 11.23 -16.08
C TRP A 134 9.51 12.56 -15.38
N GLY A 135 10.55 12.59 -14.55
CA GLY A 135 11.05 13.80 -13.90
C GLY A 135 9.97 14.62 -13.18
N GLU A 136 9.93 15.92 -13.51
CA GLU A 136 9.05 16.93 -12.90
C GLU A 136 7.57 16.61 -13.00
N ALA A 137 7.09 16.09 -14.14
CA ALA A 137 5.68 15.78 -14.34
C ALA A 137 5.16 14.73 -13.36
N ARG A 138 6.02 13.77 -12.98
CA ARG A 138 5.70 12.76 -11.98
C ARG A 138 5.61 13.35 -10.58
N ILE A 139 6.52 14.27 -10.25
CA ILE A 139 6.54 14.98 -8.97
C ILE A 139 5.28 15.83 -8.82
N LEU A 140 4.92 16.60 -9.84
CA LEU A 140 3.68 17.38 -9.86
C LEU A 140 2.44 16.50 -9.68
N ARG A 141 2.36 15.36 -10.39
CA ARG A 141 1.27 14.40 -10.19
C ARG A 141 1.21 13.90 -8.74
N ASN A 142 2.35 13.51 -8.16
CA ASN A 142 2.39 13.01 -6.80
C ASN A 142 1.95 14.09 -5.80
N ILE A 143 2.35 15.35 -6.00
CA ILE A 143 1.91 16.49 -5.20
C ILE A 143 0.41 16.70 -5.32
N GLN A 144 -0.16 16.66 -6.54
CA GLN A 144 -1.60 16.79 -6.78
C GLN A 144 -2.40 15.66 -6.12
N VAL A 145 -1.94 14.41 -6.22
CA VAL A 145 -2.60 13.27 -5.55
C VAL A 145 -2.53 13.43 -4.04
N LEU A 146 -1.37 13.80 -3.50
CA LEU A 146 -1.21 13.97 -2.06
C LEU A 146 -2.06 15.12 -1.52
N ARG A 147 -2.16 16.22 -2.26
CA ARG A 147 -3.10 17.32 -2.01
C ARG A 147 -4.56 16.87 -2.03
N ALA A 148 -4.98 16.11 -3.05
CA ALA A 148 -6.33 15.57 -3.13
C ALA A 148 -6.68 14.66 -1.94
N THR A 149 -5.67 13.98 -1.39
CA THR A 149 -5.81 13.16 -0.17
C THR A 149 -5.60 13.92 1.13
N TRP A 150 -5.51 15.26 1.10
CA TRP A 150 -5.30 16.12 2.28
C TRP A 150 -4.02 15.80 3.05
N ALA A 151 -3.01 15.26 2.36
CA ALA A 151 -1.74 14.91 2.97
C ALA A 151 -0.88 16.14 3.24
N ARG A 152 -0.22 16.18 4.38
CA ARG A 152 0.81 17.18 4.70
C ARG A 152 2.13 16.76 4.07
N ILE A 153 2.63 17.57 3.15
CA ILE A 153 3.87 17.30 2.42
C ILE A 153 5.05 17.96 3.15
N HIS A 154 6.10 17.20 3.37
CA HIS A 154 7.36 17.63 3.98
C HIS A 154 8.51 17.36 3.01
N PHE A 155 9.23 18.42 2.63
CA PHE A 155 10.40 18.30 1.76
C PHE A 155 11.67 18.05 2.59
N THR A 156 12.58 17.23 2.06
CA THR A 156 13.93 17.05 2.62
C THR A 156 14.83 18.20 2.17
N PRO A 157 16.04 18.38 2.76
CA PRO A 157 17.01 19.34 2.25
C PRO A 157 17.35 19.13 0.77
N TYR A 158 17.42 17.87 0.34
CA TYR A 158 17.60 17.53 -1.07
C TYR A 158 16.40 17.96 -1.91
N GLY A 159 15.17 17.71 -1.44
CA GLY A 159 13.96 18.16 -2.15
C GLY A 159 13.84 19.67 -2.25
N ASN A 160 14.31 20.42 -1.26
CA ASN A 160 14.32 21.89 -1.32
C ASN A 160 15.26 22.38 -2.42
N SER A 161 16.47 21.82 -2.53
CA SER A 161 17.38 22.12 -3.65
C SER A 161 16.75 21.72 -4.97
N TYR A 162 16.22 20.49 -5.06
CA TYR A 162 15.62 19.97 -6.28
C TYR A 162 14.49 20.87 -6.80
N VAL A 163 13.59 21.30 -5.92
CA VAL A 163 12.45 22.16 -6.29
C VAL A 163 12.92 23.52 -6.75
N ASN A 164 13.92 24.10 -6.08
CA ASN A 164 14.51 25.36 -6.48
C ASN A 164 15.20 25.26 -7.85
N ASP A 165 15.97 24.20 -8.07
CA ASP A 165 16.77 24.01 -9.28
C ASP A 165 15.94 23.64 -10.52
N HIS A 166 14.79 22.97 -10.36
CA HIS A 166 13.97 22.49 -11.48
C HIS A 166 12.69 23.31 -11.72
N PHE A 167 12.14 23.95 -10.69
CA PHE A 167 10.89 24.72 -10.80
C PHE A 167 11.08 26.21 -10.52
N ASP A 168 12.31 26.69 -10.32
CA ASP A 168 12.65 28.09 -9.98
C ASP A 168 11.75 28.68 -8.88
N SER A 169 11.32 27.85 -7.93
CA SER A 169 10.32 28.20 -6.93
C SER A 169 10.66 27.64 -5.56
N THR A 170 10.12 28.27 -4.51
CA THR A 170 10.23 27.70 -3.17
C THR A 170 9.20 26.59 -3.00
N PRO A 171 9.47 25.56 -2.18
CA PRO A 171 8.50 24.50 -1.88
C PRO A 171 7.15 25.04 -1.39
N SER A 172 7.16 26.15 -0.64
CA SER A 172 5.94 26.83 -0.20
C SER A 172 5.14 27.46 -1.33
N ASP A 173 5.81 27.98 -2.36
CA ASP A 173 5.14 28.59 -3.51
C ASP A 173 4.61 27.53 -4.46
N LEU A 174 5.39 26.46 -4.68
CA LEU A 174 4.96 25.30 -5.46
C LEU A 174 3.73 24.62 -4.81
N LEU A 175 3.70 24.53 -3.48
CA LEU A 175 2.52 24.07 -2.77
C LEU A 175 1.34 25.05 -2.82
N LYS A 176 1.53 26.35 -3.05
CA LYS A 176 0.38 27.28 -3.20
C LYS A 176 -0.24 27.23 -4.59
N ALA A 177 0.54 26.86 -5.60
CA ALA A 177 0.09 26.83 -6.99
C ALA A 177 -0.87 25.67 -7.32
N PHE A 178 -0.90 24.62 -6.49
CA PHE A 178 -1.69 23.39 -6.66
C PHE A 178 -2.53 23.06 -5.42
#